data_AF-A0A1M3PFI2-F1
#
_entry.id   AF-A0A1M3PFI2-F1
#
_cell.length_a   1.000
_cell.length_b   1.000
_cell.length_c   1.000
_cell.angle_alpha   90.00
_cell.angle_beta   90.00
_cell.angle_gamma   90.00
#
_symmetry.space_group_name_H-M   'P 1'
#
loop_
_entity.id
_entity.type
_entity.pdbx_description
1 polymer ?
#
loop_
_entity_poly.entity_id
_entity_poly.type
_entity_poly.pdbx_seq_one_letter_code
_entity_poly.pdbx_strand_id
1 'polypeptide(L)'
;MTRPTLAHPTLAPAALAYAAGALACCLVLASPARAETRQLLAAGHWTAYSGTDDQQKPVCGIATSGAEGRRIAIEQPQGETGLVMRLEKTSWAIPDNTPVDIALQIDANPTIPLQGEGSANHVAIGVGFAQSVELMRAIRAGRQIRVFFPSGNEPMWSGGLDGTSAVINAFNDCRAAMIPAAPATPAPPTQPFQPPAAQPAPAPQAPIQPTAPGQPAGPTPRL
;
A
#
# COMPACT_ATOMS: atom_id res chain seq x y z
N MET A 1 56.98 -17.58 -3.28
CA MET A 1 56.45 -16.74 -2.19
C MET A 1 55.74 -17.66 -1.20
N THR A 2 56.43 -18.01 -0.13
CA THR A 2 56.07 -19.01 0.88
C THR A 2 55.30 -18.33 2.02
N ARG A 3 54.09 -18.80 2.32
CA ARG A 3 53.28 -18.30 3.45
C ARG A 3 53.67 -19.03 4.75
N PRO A 4 53.81 -18.33 5.90
CA PRO A 4 54.09 -18.96 7.18
C PRO A 4 52.81 -19.54 7.81
N THR A 5 52.95 -20.72 8.39
CA THR A 5 51.94 -21.44 9.17
C THR A 5 51.97 -20.94 10.62
N LEU A 6 50.86 -20.40 11.12
CA LEU A 6 50.71 -20.00 12.53
C LEU A 6 50.07 -21.13 13.33
N ALA A 7 50.74 -21.52 14.42
CA ALA A 7 50.29 -22.54 15.36
C ALA A 7 49.23 -21.97 16.33
N HIS A 8 48.20 -22.77 16.61
CA HIS A 8 47.17 -22.46 17.61
C HIS A 8 47.60 -22.92 19.01
N PRO A 9 47.42 -22.11 20.06
CA PRO A 9 47.61 -22.54 21.43
C PRO A 9 46.43 -23.35 21.95
N THR A 10 46.73 -24.47 22.59
CA THR A 10 45.84 -25.35 23.35
C THR A 10 45.54 -24.73 24.72
N LEU A 11 44.27 -24.47 25.04
CA LEU A 11 43.81 -24.02 26.35
C LEU A 11 43.28 -25.19 27.18
N ALA A 12 43.81 -25.32 28.39
CA ALA A 12 43.47 -26.32 29.39
C ALA A 12 42.12 -26.04 30.08
N PRO A 13 41.43 -27.07 30.62
CA PRO A 13 40.16 -26.91 31.32
C PRO A 13 40.40 -26.55 32.79
N ALA A 14 39.95 -25.37 33.22
CA ALA A 14 39.86 -25.01 34.63
C ALA A 14 38.40 -25.14 35.09
N ALA A 15 38.15 -26.15 35.92
CA ALA A 15 36.91 -26.33 36.66
C ALA A 15 36.79 -25.25 37.74
N LEU A 16 35.62 -24.61 37.85
CA LEU A 16 35.25 -23.82 39.01
C LEU A 16 33.79 -24.08 39.37
N ALA A 17 33.60 -24.36 40.66
CA ALA A 17 32.41 -24.89 41.28
C ALA A 17 31.34 -23.82 41.57
N TYR A 18 30.10 -24.31 41.53
CA TYR A 18 28.82 -23.82 42.02
C TYR A 18 28.80 -22.63 43.00
N ALA A 19 28.08 -21.57 42.59
CA ALA A 19 27.30 -20.72 43.49
C ALA A 19 25.83 -20.78 43.04
N ALA A 20 25.02 -21.55 43.78
CA ALA A 20 23.58 -21.64 43.61
C ALA A 20 22.90 -20.38 44.18
N GLY A 21 22.83 -19.33 43.36
CA GLY A 21 21.94 -18.19 43.60
C GLY A 21 20.69 -18.35 42.77
N ALA A 22 19.53 -18.45 43.41
CA ALA A 22 18.21 -18.50 42.78
C ALA A 22 17.90 -17.19 42.05
N LEU A 23 18.52 -16.97 40.90
CA LEU A 23 18.08 -15.98 39.93
C LEU A 23 16.92 -16.65 39.18
N ALA A 24 15.71 -16.47 39.72
CA ALA A 24 14.48 -16.73 38.99
C ALA A 24 14.53 -15.89 37.71
N CYS A 25 15.03 -16.52 36.67
CA CYS A 25 15.14 -15.99 35.33
C CYS A 25 13.72 -15.73 34.88
N CYS A 26 13.25 -14.48 35.03
CA CYS A 26 12.17 -13.95 34.24
C CYS A 26 12.64 -13.97 32.78
N LEU A 27 12.63 -15.16 32.17
CA LEU A 27 12.49 -15.35 30.75
C LEU A 27 11.14 -14.75 30.40
N VAL A 28 11.11 -13.43 30.33
CA VAL A 28 10.09 -12.69 29.62
C VAL A 28 10.22 -13.23 28.21
N LEU A 29 9.37 -14.20 27.90
CA LEU A 29 9.07 -14.63 26.55
C LEU A 29 8.56 -13.37 25.87
N ALA A 30 9.49 -12.56 25.37
CA ALA A 30 9.21 -11.46 24.47
C ALA A 30 8.55 -12.13 23.28
N SER A 31 7.22 -12.18 23.32
CA SER A 31 6.43 -12.65 22.21
C SER A 31 6.88 -11.75 21.06
N PRO A 32 7.49 -12.30 20.00
CA PRO A 32 7.89 -11.47 18.88
C PRO A 32 6.63 -10.71 18.49
N ALA A 33 6.71 -9.39 18.51
CA ALA A 33 5.63 -8.51 18.06
C ALA A 33 5.50 -8.76 16.56
N ARG A 34 4.85 -9.86 16.20
CA ARG A 34 4.46 -10.16 14.84
C ARG A 34 3.39 -9.15 14.55
N ALA A 35 3.66 -8.23 13.63
CA ALA A 35 2.62 -7.46 12.98
C ALA A 35 1.57 -8.46 12.49
N GLU A 36 0.46 -8.55 13.23
CA GLU A 36 -0.57 -9.54 12.97
C GLU A 36 -1.34 -9.06 11.74
N THR A 37 -0.99 -9.63 10.59
CA THR A 37 -1.75 -9.41 9.37
C THR A 37 -2.86 -10.45 9.30
N ARG A 38 -4.09 -9.97 9.12
CA ARG A 38 -5.27 -10.79 8.87
C ARG A 38 -5.59 -10.74 7.38
N GLN A 39 -5.53 -11.90 6.74
CA GLN A 39 -6.01 -12.04 5.37
C GLN A 39 -7.53 -11.84 5.32
N LEU A 40 -7.99 -10.97 4.41
CA LEU A 40 -9.40 -10.66 4.17
C LEU A 40 -9.93 -11.43 2.96
N LEU A 41 -9.15 -11.47 1.88
CA LEU A 41 -9.51 -12.14 0.63
C LEU A 41 -8.24 -12.53 -0.13
N ALA A 42 -8.27 -13.66 -0.83
CA ALA A 42 -7.26 -14.00 -1.85
C ALA A 42 -7.95 -14.23 -3.19
N ALA A 43 -7.38 -13.69 -4.27
CA ALA A 43 -7.84 -13.88 -5.64
C ALA A 43 -6.66 -13.81 -6.61
N GLY A 44 -6.49 -14.84 -7.45
CA GLY A 44 -5.32 -14.96 -8.31
C GLY A 44 -4.03 -14.98 -7.50
N HIS A 45 -3.09 -14.11 -7.86
CA HIS A 45 -1.81 -13.95 -7.14
C HIS A 45 -1.85 -12.89 -6.03
N TRP A 46 -3.02 -12.32 -5.77
CA TRP A 46 -3.17 -11.19 -4.86
C TRP A 46 -3.96 -11.57 -3.60
N THR A 47 -3.58 -10.92 -2.50
CA THR A 47 -4.23 -11.05 -1.21
C THR A 47 -4.55 -9.67 -0.66
N ALA A 48 -5.81 -9.42 -0.29
CA ALA A 48 -6.21 -8.30 0.56
C ALA A 48 -6.02 -8.67 2.03
N TYR A 49 -5.52 -7.73 2.83
CA TYR A 49 -5.29 -7.92 4.26
C TYR A 49 -5.56 -6.65 5.06
N SER A 50 -5.74 -6.84 6.37
CA SER A 50 -5.70 -5.77 7.38
C SER A 50 -4.58 -6.08 8.37
N GLY A 51 -4.01 -5.07 9.03
CA GLY A 51 -3.02 -5.26 10.07
C GLY A 51 -2.70 -3.96 10.79
N THR A 52 -1.50 -3.88 11.36
CA THR A 52 -0.93 -2.64 11.89
C THR A 52 0.46 -2.39 11.30
N ASP A 53 0.82 -1.12 11.13
CA ASP A 53 2.17 -0.70 10.76
C ASP A 53 3.13 -0.67 11.97
N ASP A 54 4.39 -0.27 11.74
CA ASP A 54 5.41 -0.18 12.79
C ASP A 54 5.08 0.84 13.90
N GLN A 55 4.13 1.76 13.63
CA GLN A 55 3.61 2.74 14.58
C GLN A 55 2.31 2.27 15.26
N GLN A 56 1.91 1.01 15.08
CA GLN A 56 0.64 0.44 15.54
C GLN A 56 -0.61 1.10 14.93
N LYS A 57 -0.47 1.81 13.79
CA LYS A 57 -1.62 2.36 13.08
C LYS A 57 -2.28 1.25 12.25
N PRO A 58 -3.62 1.12 12.28
CA PRO A 58 -4.32 0.19 11.42
C PRO A 58 -3.96 0.43 9.95
N VAL A 59 -3.77 -0.66 9.21
CA VAL A 59 -3.48 -0.62 7.78
C VAL A 59 -4.42 -1.58 7.04
N CYS A 60 -4.91 -1.14 5.90
CA CYS A 60 -5.51 -2.01 4.90
C CYS A 60 -4.57 -2.09 3.72
N GLY A 61 -4.40 -3.29 3.13
CA GLY A 61 -3.48 -3.45 2.01
C GLY A 61 -3.90 -4.56 1.05
N ILE A 62 -3.29 -4.52 -0.12
CA ILE A 62 -3.25 -5.64 -1.06
C ILE A 62 -1.79 -5.98 -1.35
N ALA A 63 -1.48 -7.26 -1.50
CA ALA A 63 -0.13 -7.67 -1.83
C ALA A 63 -0.10 -8.87 -2.76
N THR A 64 1.02 -9.00 -3.46
CA THR A 64 1.39 -10.20 -4.20
C THR A 64 2.83 -10.58 -3.86
N SER A 65 3.12 -11.88 -3.95
CA SER A 65 4.46 -12.42 -3.73
C SER A 65 5.00 -13.01 -5.03
N GLY A 66 6.28 -12.76 -5.28
CA GLY A 66 7.04 -13.29 -6.41
C GLY A 66 8.10 -14.30 -5.96
N ALA A 67 8.95 -14.70 -6.91
CA ALA A 67 10.10 -15.55 -6.63
C ALA A 67 11.11 -14.84 -5.68
N GLU A 68 11.99 -15.64 -5.05
CA GLU A 68 13.12 -15.12 -4.25
C GLU A 68 12.71 -14.20 -3.09
N GLY A 69 11.52 -14.43 -2.51
CA GLY A 69 11.03 -13.62 -1.40
C GLY A 69 10.64 -12.20 -1.78
N ARG A 70 10.42 -11.92 -3.08
CA ARG A 70 9.92 -10.63 -3.56
C ARG A 70 8.46 -10.44 -3.15
N ARG A 71 8.10 -9.23 -2.72
CA ARG A 71 6.72 -8.86 -2.39
C ARG A 71 6.45 -7.44 -2.87
N ILE A 72 5.29 -7.24 -3.47
CA ILE A 72 4.74 -5.93 -3.80
C ILE A 72 3.48 -5.78 -2.97
N ALA A 73 3.45 -4.75 -2.13
CA ALA A 73 2.29 -4.39 -1.33
C ALA A 73 1.86 -2.95 -1.64
N ILE A 74 0.55 -2.71 -1.58
CA ILE A 74 -0.06 -1.39 -1.70
C ILE A 74 -0.96 -1.23 -0.48
N GLU A 75 -0.63 -0.25 0.34
CA GLU A 75 -1.15 -0.07 1.68
C GLU A 75 -1.76 1.32 1.83
N GLN A 76 -2.78 1.42 2.68
CA GLN A 76 -3.23 2.70 3.21
C GLN A 76 -3.26 2.62 4.74
N PRO A 77 -2.32 3.30 5.41
CA PRO A 77 -2.40 3.49 6.85
C PRO A 77 -3.61 4.35 7.23
N GLN A 78 -4.19 4.11 8.41
CA GLN A 78 -5.28 4.93 8.94
C GLN A 78 -4.85 6.39 9.10
N GLY A 79 -5.70 7.32 8.65
CA GLY A 79 -5.46 8.76 8.71
C GLY A 79 -4.66 9.34 7.54
N GLU A 80 -4.06 8.49 6.70
CA GLU A 80 -3.35 8.92 5.50
C GLU A 80 -4.31 9.08 4.31
N THR A 81 -4.05 10.08 3.47
CA THR A 81 -4.85 10.33 2.25
C THR A 81 -4.28 9.63 1.01
N GLY A 82 -2.98 9.36 1.01
CA GLY A 82 -2.27 8.64 -0.05
C GLY A 82 -2.18 7.14 0.19
N LEU A 83 -1.55 6.46 -0.77
CA LEU A 83 -1.13 5.06 -0.63
C LEU A 83 0.37 5.00 -0.35
N VAL A 84 0.80 3.91 0.28
CA VAL A 84 2.20 3.51 0.34
C VAL A 84 2.35 2.25 -0.50
N MET A 85 3.18 2.31 -1.53
CA MET A 85 3.64 1.09 -2.22
C MET A 85 4.91 0.61 -1.54
N ARG A 86 4.92 -0.63 -1.09
CA ARG A 86 6.05 -1.27 -0.42
C ARG A 86 6.58 -2.40 -1.28
N LEU A 87 7.87 -2.34 -1.60
CA LEU A 87 8.60 -3.38 -2.30
C LEU A 87 9.50 -4.07 -1.27
N GLU A 88 9.46 -5.40 -1.20
CA GLU A 88 10.27 -6.15 -0.23
C GLU A 88 11.00 -7.29 -0.91
N LYS A 89 12.20 -7.60 -0.45
CA LYS A 89 12.94 -8.80 -0.83
C LYS A 89 13.77 -9.27 0.34
N THR A 90 13.64 -10.54 0.71
CA THR A 90 14.31 -11.10 1.91
C THR A 90 15.84 -10.98 1.89
N SER A 91 16.46 -10.92 0.70
CA SER A 91 17.91 -10.79 0.56
C SER A 91 18.41 -9.34 0.50
N TRP A 92 17.53 -8.34 0.54
CA TRP A 92 17.93 -6.95 0.58
C TRP A 92 18.49 -6.57 1.95
N ALA A 93 19.51 -5.71 1.94
CA ALA A 93 20.14 -5.11 3.11
C ALA A 93 20.46 -3.64 2.80
N ILE A 94 19.40 -2.85 2.65
CA ILE A 94 19.44 -1.44 2.26
C ILE A 94 19.69 -0.59 3.50
N PRO A 95 20.69 0.31 3.50
CA PRO A 95 20.86 1.28 4.59
C PRO A 95 19.62 2.16 4.77
N ASP A 96 19.33 2.56 6.00
CA ASP A 96 18.15 3.39 6.28
C ASP A 96 18.17 4.72 5.52
N ASN A 97 17.00 5.13 5.03
CA ASN A 97 16.78 6.36 4.27
C ASN A 97 17.58 6.41 2.95
N THR A 98 17.89 5.27 2.36
CA THR A 98 18.55 5.25 1.04
C THR A 98 17.52 5.65 -0.03
N PRO A 99 17.74 6.72 -0.81
CA PRO A 99 16.84 7.06 -1.91
C PRO A 99 16.93 5.98 -3.00
N VAL A 100 15.78 5.52 -3.48
CA VAL A 100 15.68 4.50 -4.53
C VAL A 100 14.78 5.01 -5.65
N ASP A 101 15.34 5.10 -6.85
CA ASP A 101 14.58 5.42 -8.05
C ASP A 101 13.88 4.17 -8.57
N ILE A 102 12.60 4.30 -8.88
CA ILE A 102 11.76 3.22 -9.37
C ILE A 102 10.99 3.71 -10.58
N ALA A 103 10.76 2.82 -11.54
CA ALA A 103 9.76 3.07 -12.58
C ALA A 103 8.73 1.95 -12.58
N LEU A 104 7.45 2.33 -12.55
CA LEU A 104 6.33 1.39 -12.58
C LEU A 104 5.72 1.36 -13.98
N GLN A 105 5.44 0.18 -14.50
CA GLN A 105 4.67 0.00 -15.73
C GLN A 105 3.53 -0.97 -15.50
N ILE A 106 2.36 -0.63 -16.04
CA ILE A 106 1.21 -1.53 -16.10
C ILE A 106 0.91 -1.78 -17.57
N ASP A 107 0.94 -3.05 -17.97
CA ASP A 107 0.85 -3.51 -19.35
C ASP A 107 1.89 -2.83 -20.28
N ALA A 108 1.42 -2.21 -21.36
CA ALA A 108 2.23 -1.51 -22.36
C ALA A 108 2.13 0.02 -22.22
N ASN A 109 1.61 0.51 -21.08
CA ASN A 109 1.52 1.95 -20.84
C ASN A 109 2.92 2.57 -20.60
N PRO A 110 3.06 3.90 -20.75
CA PRO A 110 4.27 4.61 -20.34
C PRO A 110 4.64 4.32 -18.89
N THR A 111 5.94 4.31 -18.60
CA THR A 111 6.45 4.15 -17.25
C THR A 111 6.11 5.36 -16.38
N ILE A 112 5.75 5.10 -15.13
CA ILE A 112 5.51 6.11 -14.11
C ILE A 112 6.77 6.17 -13.23
N PRO A 113 7.55 7.27 -13.29
CA PRO A 113 8.68 7.43 -12.38
C PRO A 113 8.16 7.62 -10.95
N LEU A 114 8.80 6.93 -10.01
CA LEU A 114 8.50 6.96 -8.58
C LEU A 114 9.81 7.07 -7.82
N GLN A 115 9.77 7.72 -6.66
CA GLN A 115 10.90 7.79 -5.75
C GLN A 115 10.47 7.19 -4.41
N GLY A 116 11.29 6.29 -3.88
CA GLY A 116 11.07 5.65 -2.60
C GLY A 116 12.28 5.80 -1.67
N GLU A 117 12.07 5.38 -0.43
CA GLU A 117 13.10 5.31 0.61
C GLU A 117 13.28 3.85 1.02
N GLY A 118 14.53 3.38 0.96
CA GLY A 118 14.92 2.04 1.34
C GLY A 118 15.34 1.96 2.81
N SER A 119 14.97 0.85 3.45
CA SER A 119 15.41 0.48 4.80
C SER A 119 15.35 -1.03 4.95
N ALA A 120 16.41 -1.62 5.51
CA ALA A 120 16.55 -3.05 5.73
C ALA A 120 16.24 -3.87 4.47
N ASN A 121 15.10 -4.58 4.45
CA ASN A 121 14.70 -5.48 3.37
C ASN A 121 13.58 -4.92 2.48
N HIS A 122 13.28 -3.62 2.56
CA HIS A 122 12.18 -3.02 1.81
C HIS A 122 12.47 -1.60 1.28
N VAL A 123 11.65 -1.16 0.34
CA VAL A 123 11.55 0.20 -0.18
C VAL A 123 10.10 0.67 -0.04
N ALA A 124 9.90 1.83 0.60
CA ALA A 124 8.59 2.46 0.77
C ALA A 124 8.45 3.64 -0.19
N ILE A 125 7.33 3.73 -0.88
CA ILE A 125 7.05 4.73 -1.92
C ILE A 125 5.72 5.40 -1.58
N GLY A 126 5.78 6.69 -1.25
CA GLY A 126 4.58 7.50 -1.07
C GLY A 126 3.90 7.79 -2.40
N VAL A 127 2.61 7.49 -2.51
CA VAL A 127 1.78 7.78 -3.68
C VAL A 127 0.71 8.79 -3.28
N GLY A 128 0.78 9.99 -3.85
CA GLY A 128 -0.20 11.05 -3.56
C GLY A 128 -1.63 10.64 -3.93
N PHE A 129 -2.64 11.31 -3.37
CA PHE A 129 -4.05 10.93 -3.55
C PHE A 129 -4.47 10.83 -5.04
N ALA A 130 -4.21 11.85 -5.85
CA ALA A 130 -4.59 11.85 -7.26
C ALA A 130 -3.92 10.70 -8.03
N GLN A 131 -2.62 10.49 -7.79
CA GLN A 131 -1.87 9.39 -8.41
C GLN A 131 -2.35 8.02 -7.90
N SER A 132 -2.79 7.91 -6.65
CA SER A 132 -3.33 6.70 -6.06
C SER A 132 -4.62 6.25 -6.75
N VAL A 133 -5.50 7.20 -7.08
CA VAL A 133 -6.73 6.90 -7.83
C VAL A 133 -6.41 6.33 -9.21
N GLU A 134 -5.47 6.95 -9.93
CA GLU A 134 -5.05 6.50 -11.26
C GLU A 134 -4.32 5.15 -11.19
N LEU A 135 -3.44 4.96 -10.20
CA LEU A 135 -2.73 3.70 -9.97
C LEU A 135 -3.70 2.55 -9.71
N MET A 136 -4.66 2.73 -8.80
CA MET A 136 -5.63 1.68 -8.47
C MET A 136 -6.57 1.38 -9.66
N ARG A 137 -6.92 2.40 -10.46
CA ARG A 137 -7.66 2.20 -11.72
C ARG A 137 -6.85 1.36 -12.71
N ALA A 138 -5.58 1.70 -12.90
CA ALA A 138 -4.69 0.99 -13.81
C ALA A 138 -4.45 -0.47 -13.37
N ILE A 139 -4.23 -0.72 -12.08
CA ILE A 139 -4.06 -2.08 -11.52
C ILE A 139 -5.31 -2.94 -11.72
N ARG A 140 -6.50 -2.34 -11.55
CA ARG A 140 -7.78 -3.02 -11.73
C ARG A 140 -8.03 -3.42 -13.19
N ALA A 141 -7.63 -2.58 -14.14
CA ALA A 141 -7.85 -2.77 -15.57
C ALA A 141 -6.70 -3.54 -16.26
N GLY A 142 -5.52 -3.57 -15.65
CA GLY A 142 -4.32 -4.14 -16.25
C GLY A 142 -4.24 -5.66 -16.13
N ARG A 143 -3.28 -6.25 -16.86
CA ARG A 143 -2.97 -7.69 -16.83
C ARG A 143 -1.62 -7.99 -16.22
N GLN A 144 -0.65 -7.08 -16.36
CA GLN A 144 0.70 -7.25 -15.84
C GLN A 144 1.21 -5.96 -15.20
N ILE A 145 1.92 -6.10 -14.08
CA ILE A 145 2.70 -5.02 -13.47
C ILE A 145 4.19 -5.33 -13.62
N ARG A 146 4.99 -4.30 -13.90
CA ARG A 146 6.45 -4.38 -13.94
C ARG A 146 7.05 -3.26 -13.12
N VAL A 147 8.07 -3.60 -12.34
CA VAL A 147 8.83 -2.65 -11.53
C VAL A 147 10.26 -2.68 -12.03
N PHE A 148 10.74 -1.52 -12.46
CA PHE A 148 12.11 -1.31 -12.91
C PHE A 148 12.88 -0.55 -11.84
N PHE A 149 14.16 -0.89 -11.71
CA PHE A 149 15.12 -0.23 -10.84
C PHE A 149 16.18 0.41 -11.74
N PRO A 150 15.99 1.68 -12.16
CA PRO A 150 16.92 2.35 -13.09
C PRO A 150 18.32 2.50 -12.51
N SER A 151 18.43 2.54 -11.18
CA SER A 151 19.67 2.51 -10.44
C SER A 151 19.84 1.19 -9.69
N GLY A 152 21.09 0.80 -9.44
CA GLY A 152 21.43 -0.45 -8.75
C GLY A 152 21.59 -1.65 -9.69
N ASN A 153 21.54 -2.85 -9.10
CA ASN A 153 21.75 -4.13 -9.78
C ASN A 153 20.55 -5.08 -9.65
N GLU A 154 19.41 -4.60 -9.17
CA GLU A 154 18.22 -5.42 -9.02
C GLU A 154 17.56 -5.64 -10.39
N PRO A 155 17.26 -6.90 -10.78
CA PRO A 155 16.53 -7.16 -12.01
C PRO A 155 15.10 -6.61 -11.95
N MET A 156 14.51 -6.36 -13.12
CA MET A 156 13.09 -6.02 -13.23
C MET A 156 12.22 -7.06 -12.51
N TRP A 157 11.22 -6.60 -11.77
CA TRP A 157 10.18 -7.46 -11.22
C TRP A 157 8.95 -7.45 -12.12
N SER A 158 8.25 -8.57 -12.17
CA SER A 158 6.98 -8.67 -12.87
C SER A 158 5.97 -9.51 -12.09
N GLY A 159 4.70 -9.13 -12.15
CA GLY A 159 3.59 -9.90 -11.58
C GLY A 159 2.34 -9.82 -12.45
N GLY A 160 1.51 -10.85 -12.37
CA GLY A 160 0.17 -10.85 -12.97
C GLY A 160 -0.80 -10.00 -12.14
N LEU A 161 -1.79 -9.39 -12.80
CA LEU A 161 -2.85 -8.60 -12.18
C LEU A 161 -4.19 -9.35 -12.14
N ASP A 162 -4.18 -10.65 -12.41
CA ASP A 162 -5.37 -11.50 -12.28
C ASP A 162 -5.88 -11.48 -10.83
N GLY A 163 -7.18 -11.22 -10.66
CA GLY A 163 -7.83 -11.17 -9.34
C GLY A 163 -7.77 -9.81 -8.63
N THR A 164 -7.03 -8.81 -9.16
CA THR A 164 -6.89 -7.49 -8.51
C THR A 164 -8.22 -6.79 -8.30
N SER A 165 -9.17 -6.91 -9.22
CA SER A 165 -10.52 -6.34 -9.07
C SER A 165 -11.20 -6.79 -7.78
N ALA A 166 -11.12 -8.09 -7.44
CA ALA A 166 -11.75 -8.64 -6.25
C ALA A 166 -11.05 -8.20 -4.96
N VAL A 167 -9.71 -8.27 -4.91
CA VAL A 167 -8.95 -7.82 -3.73
C VAL A 167 -9.02 -6.31 -3.52
N ILE A 168 -9.12 -5.50 -4.58
CA ILE A 168 -9.29 -4.05 -4.44
C ILE A 168 -10.66 -3.73 -3.83
N ASN A 169 -11.70 -4.49 -4.12
CA ASN A 169 -13.00 -4.31 -3.47
C ASN A 169 -12.89 -4.60 -1.96
N ALA A 170 -12.31 -5.73 -1.58
CA ALA A 170 -12.07 -6.06 -0.17
C ALA A 170 -11.17 -5.03 0.55
N PHE A 171 -10.18 -4.48 -0.15
CA PHE A 171 -9.35 -3.38 0.34
C PHE A 171 -10.16 -2.10 0.57
N ASN A 172 -11.06 -1.74 -0.34
CA ASN A 172 -11.94 -0.57 -0.15
C ASN A 172 -12.93 -0.78 1.00
N ASP A 173 -13.48 -1.97 1.17
CA ASP A 173 -14.35 -2.31 2.30
C ASP A 173 -13.58 -2.19 3.63
N CYS A 174 -12.35 -2.70 3.67
CA CYS A 174 -11.44 -2.54 4.82
C CYS A 174 -11.20 -1.05 5.13
N ARG A 175 -10.91 -0.23 4.12
CA ARG A 175 -10.69 1.22 4.30
C ARG A 175 -11.92 1.94 4.82
N ALA A 176 -13.10 1.61 4.29
CA ALA A 176 -14.36 2.18 4.76
C ALA A 176 -14.59 1.87 6.25
N ALA A 177 -14.22 0.66 6.70
CA ALA A 177 -14.31 0.26 8.09
C ALA A 177 -13.31 0.99 9.02
N MET A 178 -12.21 1.56 8.49
CA MET A 178 -11.25 2.34 9.27
C MET A 178 -11.70 3.78 9.55
N ILE A 179 -12.69 4.29 8.80
CA ILE A 179 -13.26 5.61 9.02
C ILE A 179 -14.17 5.51 10.23
N PRO A 180 -13.91 6.25 11.33
CA PRO A 180 -14.82 6.26 12.47
C PRO A 180 -16.22 6.61 12.00
N ALA A 181 -17.22 5.83 12.39
CA ALA A 181 -18.60 6.21 12.16
C ALA A 181 -18.79 7.61 12.75
N ALA A 182 -19.33 8.54 11.95
CA ALA A 182 -19.73 9.83 12.49
C ALA A 182 -20.66 9.55 13.67
N PRO A 183 -20.47 10.22 14.82
CA PRO A 183 -21.37 10.04 15.95
C PRO A 183 -22.79 10.27 15.44
N ALA A 184 -23.67 9.29 15.67
CA ALA A 184 -25.05 9.39 15.23
C ALA A 184 -25.63 10.68 15.82
N THR A 185 -25.99 11.63 14.96
CA THR A 185 -26.75 12.80 15.40
C THR A 185 -28.04 12.26 15.99
N PRO A 186 -28.41 12.60 17.24
CA PRO A 186 -29.68 12.19 17.79
C PRO A 186 -30.78 12.54 16.79
N ALA A 187 -31.60 11.55 16.43
CA ALA A 187 -32.71 11.81 15.54
C ALA A 187 -33.55 12.94 16.16
N PRO A 188 -33.89 14.00 15.41
CA PRO A 188 -34.79 15.01 15.93
C PRO A 188 -36.08 14.32 16.37
N PRO A 189 -36.69 14.72 17.49
CA PRO A 189 -37.91 14.10 17.99
C PRO A 189 -38.95 14.08 16.86
N THR A 190 -39.36 12.88 16.46
CA THR A 190 -40.42 12.70 15.46
C THR A 190 -41.73 13.19 16.08
N GLN A 191 -42.25 14.31 15.60
CA GLN A 191 -43.59 14.75 15.96
C GLN A 191 -44.61 14.11 15.01
N PRO A 192 -45.75 13.60 15.51
CA PRO A 192 -46.74 12.89 14.68
C PRO A 192 -47.47 13.81 13.68
N PHE A 193 -47.30 15.13 13.79
CA PHE A 193 -47.88 16.10 12.87
C PHE A 193 -46.78 17.00 12.30
N GLN A 194 -46.46 16.80 11.03
CA GLN A 194 -45.84 17.85 10.22
C GLN A 194 -46.95 18.60 9.48
N PRO A 195 -47.03 19.94 9.62
CA PRO A 195 -47.82 20.74 8.71
C PRO A 195 -47.40 20.39 7.27
N PRO A 196 -48.34 20.33 6.30
CA PRO A 196 -48.01 20.11 4.91
C PRO A 196 -46.85 21.01 4.51
N ALA A 197 -45.77 20.42 3.99
CA ALA A 197 -44.63 21.19 3.52
C ALA A 197 -45.16 22.24 2.52
N ALA A 198 -44.87 23.51 2.77
CA ALA A 198 -45.24 24.57 1.86
C ALA A 198 -44.66 24.21 0.48
N GLN A 199 -45.55 24.01 -0.50
CA GLN A 199 -45.11 23.75 -1.86
C GLN A 199 -44.20 24.92 -2.29
N PRO A 200 -42.97 24.64 -2.77
CA PRO A 200 -42.11 25.67 -3.31
C PRO A 200 -42.88 26.43 -4.38
N ALA A 201 -42.87 27.77 -4.27
CA ALA A 201 -43.42 28.61 -5.33
C ALA A 201 -42.76 28.21 -6.66
N PRO A 202 -43.51 28.15 -7.78
CA PRO A 202 -42.96 27.86 -9.09
C PRO A 202 -41.75 28.75 -9.34
N ALA A 203 -40.61 28.15 -9.71
CA ALA A 203 -39.43 28.91 -10.06
C ALA A 203 -39.78 29.87 -11.22
N PRO A 204 -39.33 31.14 -11.16
CA PRO A 204 -39.46 32.06 -12.29
C PRO A 204 -38.91 31.40 -13.55
N GLN A 205 -39.76 31.30 -14.58
CA GLN A 205 -39.33 30.76 -15.88
C GLN A 205 -38.20 31.64 -16.41
N ALA A 206 -37.05 31.03 -16.70
CA ALA A 206 -35.93 31.73 -17.30
C ALA A 206 -36.37 32.36 -18.64
N PRO A 207 -35.94 33.60 -18.95
CA PRO A 207 -36.20 34.21 -20.25
C PRO A 207 -35.71 33.30 -21.37
N ILE A 208 -36.58 33.03 -22.35
CA ILE A 208 -36.23 32.26 -23.55
C ILE A 208 -35.13 33.05 -24.27
N GLN A 209 -33.90 32.56 -24.24
CA GLN A 209 -32.83 33.14 -25.04
C GLN A 209 -33.04 32.79 -26.52
N PRO A 210 -33.04 33.77 -27.44
CA PRO A 210 -33.08 33.52 -28.87
C PRO A 210 -31.93 32.62 -29.30
N THR A 211 -32.25 31.57 -30.03
CA THR A 211 -31.29 30.62 -30.59
C THR A 211 -30.34 31.37 -31.53
N ALA A 212 -29.04 31.35 -31.23
CA ALA A 212 -28.04 31.97 -32.09
C ALA A 212 -28.01 31.28 -33.46
N PRO A 213 -27.96 32.04 -34.58
CA PRO A 213 -27.80 31.48 -35.92
C PRO A 213 -26.50 30.68 -36.04
N GLY A 214 -26.61 29.51 -36.70
CA GLY A 214 -25.59 28.48 -36.77
C GLY A 214 -24.20 28.94 -37.21
N GLN A 215 -23.19 28.41 -36.53
CA GLN A 215 -21.80 28.49 -36.96
C GLN A 215 -21.60 27.66 -38.24
N PRO A 216 -20.97 28.21 -39.29
CA PRO A 216 -20.66 27.49 -40.51
C PRO A 216 -19.61 26.39 -40.29
N ALA A 217 -19.77 25.29 -41.01
CA ALA A 217 -18.90 24.12 -40.99
C ALA A 217 -17.45 24.46 -41.34
N GLY A 218 -16.52 24.03 -40.48
CA GLY A 218 -15.09 24.19 -40.70
C GLY A 218 -14.57 23.32 -41.87
N PRO A 219 -13.48 23.75 -42.54
CA PRO A 219 -12.98 23.11 -43.75
C PRO A 219 -12.33 21.75 -43.48
N THR A 220 -12.67 20.80 -44.35
CA THR A 220 -12.14 19.43 -44.40
C THR A 220 -10.63 19.43 -44.69
N PRO A 221 -9.79 18.72 -43.90
CA PRO A 221 -8.37 18.59 -44.21
C PRO A 221 -8.18 17.69 -45.43
N ARG A 222 -7.36 18.16 -46.40
CA ARG A 222 -6.89 17.34 -47.52
C ARG A 222 -5.66 16.54 -47.10
N LEU A 223 -5.67 15.26 -47.47
CA LEU A 223 -4.57 14.30 -47.38
C LEU A 223 -3.48 14.61 -48.41
#